data_AF-A0A968APH6-F1
#
_entry.id   AF-A0A968APH6-F1
#
_cell.length_a   1.000
_cell.length_b   1.000
_cell.length_c   1.000
_cell.angle_alpha   90.00
_cell.angle_beta   90.00
_cell.angle_gamma   90.00
#
_symmetry.space_group_name_H-M   'P 1'
#
loop_
_entity.id
_entity.type
_entity.pdbx_description
1 polymer ?
#
loop_
_entity_poly.entity_id
_entity_poly.type
_entity_poly.pdbx_seq_one_letter_code
_entity_poly.pdbx_strand_id
1 'polypeptide(L)'
;MSIRYGKGIRVWLSAALAAIGLTGTASLGAQTLPLPSEQVTPHARDLGYAGPAACAQCHTTYYDSYRASGHPHKLRPAAEARAAGLPLPEGYDWDDISYVIGGHRWKSRYIDSQGFIITATGPNRSRPGANQYNLASGRWVDYHPGEKKPYDCGACHTTGYSQEGHQDGLPGIVGTWAFPGVTCEACHGPGLAHVKNPKKTNIRVDTSPGACAQCHSRGSADA
;
A
#
# COMPACT_ATOMS: atom_id res chain seq x y z
N MET A 1 28.59 18.18 68.89
CA MET A 1 28.54 16.70 68.92
C MET A 1 29.34 16.21 67.72
N SER A 2 30.56 15.73 67.95
CA SER A 2 31.48 15.21 66.94
C SER A 2 30.97 13.92 66.30
N ILE A 3 31.36 13.65 65.04
CA ILE A 3 31.83 12.37 64.46
C ILE A 3 32.35 12.72 63.04
N ARG A 4 33.67 12.93 62.90
CA ARG A 4 34.72 12.02 62.37
C ARG A 4 34.74 11.82 60.84
N TYR A 5 35.88 12.28 60.30
CA TYR A 5 36.59 11.99 59.06
C TYR A 5 36.43 10.59 58.44
N GLY A 6 36.36 10.57 57.10
CA GLY A 6 36.71 9.43 56.25
C GLY A 6 37.46 9.90 54.99
N LYS A 7 38.70 9.43 54.82
CA LYS A 7 39.63 9.76 53.73
C LYS A 7 39.15 9.21 52.39
N GLY A 8 39.16 10.03 51.33
CA GLY A 8 38.96 9.60 49.94
C GLY A 8 40.18 9.94 49.09
N ILE A 9 40.84 8.89 48.61
CA ILE A 9 42.04 8.87 47.76
C ILE A 9 41.77 9.54 46.41
N ARG A 10 42.65 10.43 45.96
CA ARG A 10 42.64 11.00 44.60
C ARG A 10 43.40 10.06 43.65
N VAL A 11 42.67 9.35 42.79
CA VAL A 11 43.24 8.56 41.69
C VAL A 11 43.31 9.46 40.45
N TRP A 12 44.52 9.67 39.93
CA TRP A 12 44.74 10.27 38.62
C TRP A 12 44.67 9.17 37.56
N LEU A 13 43.61 9.16 36.75
CA LEU A 13 43.54 8.32 35.55
C LEU A 13 44.01 9.13 34.34
N SER A 14 45.20 8.77 33.84
CA SER A 14 45.69 9.19 32.54
C SER A 14 44.85 8.53 31.45
N ALA A 15 44.19 9.35 30.62
CA ALA A 15 43.45 8.87 29.45
C ALA A 15 44.45 8.57 28.32
N ALA A 16 44.63 7.28 28.00
CA ALA A 16 45.26 6.85 26.75
C ALA A 16 44.20 6.80 25.65
N LEU A 17 44.27 7.70 24.67
CA LEU A 17 43.49 7.61 23.44
C LEU A 17 44.05 6.47 22.57
N ALA A 18 43.31 5.38 22.46
CA ALA A 18 43.49 4.39 21.40
C ALA A 18 42.71 4.86 20.16
N ALA A 19 43.42 5.31 19.14
CA ALA A 19 42.83 5.60 17.83
C ALA A 19 42.50 4.28 17.13
N ILE A 20 41.22 3.89 17.15
CA ILE A 20 40.70 2.79 16.33
C ILE A 20 40.47 3.34 14.92
N GLY A 21 41.31 2.92 13.98
CA GLY A 21 41.14 3.22 12.56
C GLY A 21 39.91 2.51 11.99
N LEU A 22 38.82 3.25 11.81
CA LEU A 22 37.66 2.83 11.01
C LEU A 22 37.93 3.13 9.53
N THR A 23 38.75 2.30 8.88
CA THR A 23 38.80 2.25 7.41
C THR A 23 37.78 1.23 6.93
N GLY A 24 36.54 1.67 6.75
CA GLY A 24 35.47 0.82 6.25
C GLY A 24 34.18 1.59 6.02
N THR A 25 34.11 2.38 4.95
CA THR A 25 32.82 2.86 4.45
C THR A 25 32.11 1.69 3.80
N ALA A 26 31.30 0.95 4.56
CA ALA A 26 30.29 0.09 3.98
C ALA A 26 29.30 1.01 3.24
N SER A 27 29.37 1.03 1.91
CA SER A 27 28.30 1.59 1.08
C SER A 27 27.07 0.70 1.27
N LEU A 28 26.22 1.08 2.21
CA LEU A 28 24.83 0.66 2.23
C LEU A 28 24.23 1.25 0.95
N GLY A 29 24.21 0.46 -0.12
CA GLY A 29 23.41 0.79 -1.30
C GLY A 29 22.00 1.14 -0.80
N ALA A 30 21.46 2.27 -1.24
CA ALA A 30 20.16 2.75 -0.83
C ALA A 30 19.10 1.67 -1.14
N GLN A 31 18.81 0.82 -0.16
CA GLN A 31 17.72 -0.12 -0.25
C GLN A 31 16.46 0.72 -0.08
N THR A 32 15.85 1.10 -1.20
CA THR A 32 14.51 1.69 -1.21
C THR A 32 13.59 0.72 -0.48
N LEU A 33 13.16 1.11 0.72
CA LEU A 33 12.22 0.30 1.50
C LEU A 33 10.97 0.06 0.66
N PRO A 34 10.41 -1.17 0.67
CA PRO A 34 9.18 -1.45 -0.06
C PRO A 34 8.08 -0.51 0.44
N LEU A 35 7.31 0.01 -0.51
CA LEU A 35 6.19 0.89 -0.21
C LEU A 35 5.16 0.17 0.67
N PRO A 36 4.35 0.89 1.46
CA PRO A 36 3.31 0.29 2.29
C PRO A 36 2.42 -0.75 1.57
N SER A 37 2.06 -0.51 0.31
CA SER A 37 1.29 -1.40 -0.58
C SER A 37 2.05 -2.64 -1.05
N GLU A 38 3.37 -2.64 -0.93
CA GLU A 38 4.27 -3.72 -1.38
C GLU A 38 4.81 -4.53 -0.19
N GLN A 39 4.43 -4.18 1.04
CA GLN A 39 4.79 -4.92 2.25
C GLN A 39 4.14 -6.30 2.24
N VAL A 40 4.96 -7.35 2.34
CA VAL A 40 4.49 -8.73 2.34
C VAL A 40 4.05 -9.12 3.75
N THR A 41 2.74 -9.26 3.95
CA THR A 41 2.16 -9.72 5.21
C THR A 41 2.42 -11.22 5.41
N PRO A 42 2.39 -11.73 6.66
CA PRO A 42 2.43 -13.18 6.91
C PRO A 42 1.35 -13.93 6.13
N HIS A 43 0.13 -13.40 6.11
CA HIS A 43 -0.99 -13.97 5.36
C HIS A 43 -0.69 -14.06 3.85
N ALA A 44 -0.19 -12.99 3.23
CA ALA A 44 0.19 -13.00 1.82
C ALA A 44 1.28 -14.04 1.52
N ARG A 45 2.27 -14.15 2.41
CA ARG A 45 3.35 -15.13 2.28
C ARG A 45 2.83 -16.57 2.41
N ASP A 46 1.92 -16.84 3.34
CA ASP A 46 1.31 -18.16 3.56
C ASP A 46 0.48 -18.59 2.34
N LEU A 47 -0.14 -17.62 1.65
CA LEU A 47 -0.80 -17.83 0.36
C LEU A 47 0.16 -17.98 -0.83
N GLY A 48 1.47 -17.94 -0.59
CA GLY A 48 2.50 -18.13 -1.62
C GLY A 48 2.82 -16.90 -2.45
N TYR A 49 2.43 -15.71 -2.00
CA TYR A 49 2.78 -14.45 -2.67
C TYR A 49 4.14 -13.91 -2.22
N ALA A 50 4.87 -13.31 -3.15
CA ALA A 50 6.20 -12.74 -2.96
C ALA A 50 6.20 -11.22 -2.85
N GLY A 51 5.18 -10.55 -3.40
CA GLY A 51 5.10 -9.10 -3.52
C GLY A 51 5.94 -8.52 -4.66
N PRO A 52 5.55 -7.36 -5.20
CA PRO A 52 6.18 -6.76 -6.38
C PRO A 52 7.64 -6.33 -6.14
N ALA A 53 8.01 -5.99 -4.90
CA ALA A 53 9.39 -5.66 -4.55
C ALA A 53 10.37 -6.83 -4.75
N ALA A 54 9.91 -8.08 -4.58
CA ALA A 54 10.72 -9.26 -4.88
C ALA A 54 10.94 -9.42 -6.39
N CYS A 55 9.94 -9.09 -7.20
CA CYS A 55 10.04 -9.12 -8.66
C CYS A 55 11.07 -8.11 -9.18
N ALA A 56 11.12 -6.91 -8.57
CA ALA A 56 12.05 -5.84 -8.95
C ALA A 56 13.54 -6.25 -8.87
N GLN A 57 13.88 -7.24 -8.04
CA GLN A 57 15.26 -7.70 -7.87
C GLN A 57 15.85 -8.34 -9.14
N CYS A 58 15.00 -8.94 -9.99
CA CYS A 58 15.42 -9.59 -11.25
C CYS A 58 14.78 -8.93 -12.49
N HIS A 59 13.65 -8.26 -12.33
CA HIS A 59 12.80 -7.75 -13.42
C HIS A 59 12.58 -6.24 -13.33
N THR A 60 13.66 -5.47 -13.24
CA THR A 60 13.62 -4.00 -13.08
C THR A 60 12.79 -3.31 -14.16
N THR A 61 13.02 -3.62 -15.44
CA THR A 61 12.28 -2.99 -16.55
C THR A 61 10.76 -3.23 -16.49
N TYR A 62 10.35 -4.43 -16.10
CA TYR A 62 8.92 -4.76 -15.95
C TYR A 62 8.34 -4.09 -14.71
N TYR A 63 9.10 -4.05 -13.61
CA TYR A 63 8.70 -3.34 -12.40
C TYR A 63 8.52 -1.84 -12.68
N ASP A 64 9.45 -1.19 -13.37
CA ASP A 64 9.35 0.24 -13.73
C ASP A 64 8.09 0.51 -14.56
N SER A 65 7.79 -0.35 -15.54
CA SER A 65 6.57 -0.25 -16.35
C SER A 65 5.30 -0.44 -15.52
N TYR A 66 5.31 -1.41 -14.60
CA TYR A 66 4.23 -1.65 -13.65
C TYR A 66 4.00 -0.42 -12.75
N ARG A 67 5.06 0.13 -12.17
CA ARG A 67 5.03 1.30 -11.29
C ARG A 67 4.54 2.56 -12.00
N ALA A 68 4.83 2.72 -13.29
CA ALA A 68 4.33 3.83 -14.10
C ALA A 68 2.85 3.67 -14.52
N SER A 69 2.28 2.47 -14.38
CA SER A 69 0.91 2.16 -14.79
C SER A 69 -0.13 2.55 -13.72
N GLY A 70 -1.42 2.47 -14.06
CA GLY A 70 -2.52 2.71 -13.11
C GLY A 70 -2.86 1.52 -12.20
N HIS A 71 -2.31 0.33 -12.48
CA HIS A 71 -2.61 -0.92 -11.76
C HIS A 71 -2.22 -0.89 -10.26
N PRO A 72 -0.99 -0.50 -9.87
CA PRO A 72 -0.64 -0.39 -8.44
C PRO A 72 -1.48 0.64 -7.69
N HIS A 73 -2.08 1.59 -8.41
CA HIS A 73 -2.81 2.69 -7.82
C HIS A 73 -4.33 2.48 -7.79
N LYS A 74 -4.84 1.31 -8.20
CA LYS A 74 -6.28 1.03 -8.14
C LYS A 74 -6.81 1.01 -6.71
N LEU A 75 -6.00 0.55 -5.77
CA LEU A 75 -6.20 0.73 -4.34
C LEU A 75 -4.82 0.94 -3.70
N ARG A 76 -4.67 1.95 -2.86
CA ARG A 76 -3.41 2.20 -2.13
C ARG A 76 -3.68 2.69 -0.71
N PRO A 77 -2.79 2.39 0.25
CA PRO A 77 -2.89 2.92 1.61
C PRO A 77 -2.89 4.44 1.64
N ALA A 78 -3.55 5.04 2.63
CA ALA A 78 -3.63 6.49 2.81
C ALA A 78 -2.25 7.17 2.83
N ALA A 79 -1.25 6.56 3.48
CA ALA A 79 0.10 7.09 3.55
C ALA A 79 0.74 7.32 2.18
N GLU A 80 0.51 6.43 1.21
CA GLU A 80 1.04 6.59 -0.15
C GLU A 80 0.28 7.64 -0.95
N ALA A 81 -1.05 7.69 -0.79
CA ALA A 81 -1.85 8.72 -1.42
C ALA A 81 -1.49 10.12 -0.92
N ARG A 82 -1.19 10.24 0.38
CA ARG A 82 -0.67 11.45 1.02
C ARG A 82 0.69 11.83 0.46
N ALA A 83 1.63 10.89 0.40
CA ALA A 83 2.95 11.14 -0.17
C ALA A 83 2.89 11.56 -1.65
N ALA A 84 1.89 11.09 -2.39
CA ALA A 84 1.63 11.49 -3.78
C ALA A 84 0.94 12.87 -3.91
N GLY A 85 0.63 13.56 -2.81
CA GLY A 85 0.04 14.90 -2.84
C GLY A 85 -1.41 14.94 -3.31
N LEU A 86 -2.16 13.84 -3.15
CA LEU A 86 -3.60 13.87 -3.46
C LEU A 86 -4.34 14.81 -2.50
N PRO A 87 -5.35 15.55 -2.98
CA PRO A 87 -6.18 16.35 -2.09
C PRO A 87 -7.08 15.44 -1.24
N LEU A 88 -7.67 15.99 -0.18
CA LEU A 88 -8.69 15.32 0.62
C LEU A 88 -10.07 15.93 0.35
N PRO A 89 -11.15 15.14 0.45
CA PRO A 89 -12.49 15.69 0.46
C PRO A 89 -12.65 16.65 1.65
N GLU A 90 -13.46 17.70 1.49
CA GLU A 90 -13.70 18.67 2.56
C GLU A 90 -14.24 17.97 3.82
N GLY A 91 -13.69 18.30 4.99
CA GLY A 91 -14.11 17.74 6.28
C GLY A 91 -13.45 16.41 6.67
N TYR A 92 -12.34 16.05 6.00
CA TYR A 92 -11.54 14.87 6.29
C TYR A 92 -10.07 15.23 6.51
N ASP A 93 -9.45 14.51 7.43
CA ASP A 93 -8.01 14.45 7.62
C ASP A 93 -7.46 13.09 7.17
N TRP A 94 -6.14 12.98 6.98
CA TRP A 94 -5.54 11.71 6.54
C TRP A 94 -5.73 10.56 7.53
N ASP A 95 -5.91 10.87 8.81
CA ASP A 95 -6.17 9.88 9.86
C ASP A 95 -7.59 9.29 9.76
N ASP A 96 -8.49 9.95 9.01
CA ASP A 96 -9.83 9.43 8.70
C ASP A 96 -9.83 8.45 7.52
N ILE A 97 -8.71 8.29 6.80
CA ILE A 97 -8.65 7.55 5.55
C ILE A 97 -7.89 6.24 5.75
N SER A 98 -8.51 5.11 5.39
CA SER A 98 -7.82 3.81 5.34
C SER A 98 -7.12 3.64 3.99
N TYR A 99 -7.87 3.77 2.90
CA TYR A 99 -7.40 3.55 1.54
C TYR A 99 -7.90 4.61 0.56
N VAL A 100 -7.20 4.75 -0.56
CA VAL A 100 -7.60 5.57 -1.70
C VAL A 100 -7.76 4.70 -2.93
N ILE A 101 -8.90 4.85 -3.59
CA ILE A 101 -9.26 4.16 -4.83
C ILE A 101 -8.84 5.04 -6.00
N GLY A 102 -7.82 4.61 -6.75
CA GLY A 102 -7.32 5.35 -7.91
C GLY A 102 -6.38 6.50 -7.55
N GLY A 103 -6.49 7.59 -8.32
CA GLY A 103 -5.70 8.82 -8.17
C GLY A 103 -4.35 8.82 -8.89
N HIS A 104 -4.16 7.98 -9.90
CA HIS A 104 -2.96 8.02 -10.75
C HIS A 104 -3.10 8.98 -11.94
N ARG A 105 -4.22 8.87 -12.67
CA ARG A 105 -4.44 9.64 -13.92
C ARG A 105 -5.80 10.32 -14.03
N TRP A 106 -6.85 9.73 -13.45
CA TRP A 106 -8.22 10.15 -13.76
C TRP A 106 -9.00 10.61 -12.54
N LYS A 107 -9.21 9.72 -11.57
CA LYS A 107 -10.11 9.95 -10.44
C LYS A 107 -9.53 9.36 -9.17
N SER A 108 -9.68 10.06 -8.04
CA SER A 108 -9.52 9.49 -6.70
C SER A 108 -10.84 9.51 -5.94
N ARG A 109 -11.05 8.46 -5.14
CA ARG A 109 -12.09 8.32 -4.13
C ARG A 109 -11.45 7.75 -2.87
N TYR A 110 -12.13 7.89 -1.74
CA TYR A 110 -11.53 7.67 -0.43
C TYR A 110 -12.38 6.69 0.37
N ILE A 111 -11.71 5.84 1.14
CA ILE A 111 -12.32 4.90 2.06
C ILE A 111 -12.04 5.40 3.47
N ASP A 112 -13.07 5.53 4.29
CA ASP A 112 -12.94 5.99 5.67
C ASP A 112 -12.24 4.97 6.57
N SER A 113 -12.01 5.35 7.83
CA SER A 113 -11.37 4.52 8.85
C SER A 113 -12.20 3.34 9.31
N GLN A 114 -13.42 3.17 8.81
CA GLN A 114 -14.30 2.03 9.04
C GLN A 114 -14.46 1.15 7.79
N GLY A 115 -13.78 1.50 6.69
CA GLY A 115 -13.78 0.73 5.45
C GLY A 115 -14.88 1.10 4.45
N PHE A 116 -15.70 2.12 4.71
CA PHE A 116 -16.75 2.55 3.78
C PHE A 116 -16.22 3.58 2.80
N ILE A 117 -16.72 3.55 1.56
CA ILE A 117 -16.44 4.61 0.60
C ILE A 117 -17.09 5.91 1.12
N ILE A 118 -16.30 6.97 1.18
CA ILE A 118 -16.77 8.29 1.58
C ILE A 118 -17.73 8.83 0.52
N THR A 119 -18.94 9.21 0.96
CA THR A 119 -20.04 9.70 0.11
C THR A 119 -20.67 11.00 0.62
N ALA A 120 -20.21 11.51 1.76
CA ALA A 120 -20.60 12.80 2.32
C ALA A 120 -19.36 13.57 2.76
N THR A 121 -19.38 14.88 2.62
CA THR A 121 -18.26 15.82 2.83
C THR A 121 -18.75 17.10 3.51
N GLY A 122 -17.90 18.12 3.59
CA GLY A 122 -18.24 19.42 4.19
C GLY A 122 -18.02 19.43 5.70
N PRO A 123 -18.32 20.56 6.37
CA PRO A 123 -18.20 20.67 7.82
C PRO A 123 -19.02 19.56 8.51
N ASN A 124 -18.39 18.83 9.42
CA ASN A 124 -19.00 17.67 10.11
C ASN A 124 -19.59 16.61 9.15
N ARG A 125 -19.08 16.52 7.91
CA ARG A 125 -19.51 15.55 6.89
C ARG A 125 -21.01 15.65 6.57
N SER A 126 -21.60 16.83 6.71
CA SER A 126 -23.04 17.05 6.63
C SER A 126 -23.60 17.16 5.21
N ARG A 127 -22.74 17.25 4.18
CA ARG A 127 -23.13 17.49 2.79
C ARG A 127 -22.95 16.22 1.96
N PRO A 128 -24.02 15.60 1.45
CA PRO A 128 -23.90 14.50 0.49
C PRO A 128 -23.08 14.91 -0.75
N GLY A 129 -22.18 14.05 -1.23
CA GLY A 129 -21.42 14.26 -2.46
C GLY A 129 -20.10 15.02 -2.31
N ALA A 130 -19.62 15.58 -3.42
CA ALA A 130 -18.30 16.20 -3.57
C ALA A 130 -17.13 15.32 -3.09
N ASN A 131 -17.23 14.01 -3.31
CA ASN A 131 -16.38 12.97 -2.73
C ASN A 131 -15.47 12.25 -3.75
N GLN A 132 -15.60 12.56 -5.04
CA GLN A 132 -14.69 12.10 -6.09
C GLN A 132 -13.91 13.27 -6.66
N TYR A 133 -12.59 13.20 -6.63
CA TYR A 133 -11.72 14.19 -7.24
C TYR A 133 -11.31 13.75 -8.65
N ASN A 134 -11.58 14.59 -9.64
CA ASN A 134 -11.13 14.39 -11.02
C ASN A 134 -9.78 15.11 -11.22
N LEU A 135 -8.71 14.34 -11.41
CA LEU A 135 -7.34 14.85 -11.41
C LEU A 135 -7.08 15.84 -12.55
N ALA A 136 -7.60 15.55 -13.75
CA ALA A 136 -7.37 16.38 -14.92
C ALA A 136 -8.03 17.77 -14.84
N SER A 137 -9.16 17.87 -14.15
CA SER A 137 -9.92 19.12 -14.04
C SER A 137 -9.79 19.82 -12.69
N GLY A 138 -9.22 19.16 -11.69
CA GLY A 138 -9.15 19.68 -10.32
C GLY A 138 -10.52 19.78 -9.63
N ARG A 139 -11.54 19.09 -10.12
CA ARG A 139 -12.92 19.23 -9.64
C ARG A 139 -13.35 18.07 -8.76
N TRP A 140 -14.00 18.41 -7.66
CA TRP A 140 -14.81 17.49 -6.87
C TRP A 140 -16.18 17.31 -7.54
N VAL A 141 -16.61 16.06 -7.64
CA VAL A 141 -17.92 15.67 -8.18
C VAL A 141 -18.53 14.58 -7.30
N ASP A 142 -19.82 14.34 -7.49
CA ASP A 142 -20.55 13.36 -6.70
C ASP A 142 -20.26 11.93 -7.15
N TYR A 143 -20.23 11.03 -6.17
CA TYR A 143 -20.25 9.60 -6.36
C TYR A 143 -21.06 8.97 -5.23
N HIS A 144 -22.24 8.42 -5.53
CA HIS A 144 -23.17 7.86 -4.55
C HIS A 144 -23.46 8.79 -3.35
N PRO A 145 -23.84 10.06 -3.58
CA PRO A 145 -23.92 11.08 -2.53
C PRO A 145 -24.84 10.65 -1.38
N GLY A 146 -24.31 10.61 -0.16
CA GLY A 146 -25.05 10.29 1.07
C GLY A 146 -25.29 8.80 1.34
N GLU A 147 -24.90 7.90 0.44
CA GLU A 147 -25.06 6.46 0.66
C GLU A 147 -24.03 5.90 1.63
N LYS A 148 -24.44 5.03 2.57
CA LYS A 148 -23.48 4.20 3.31
C LYS A 148 -22.98 3.10 2.36
N LYS A 149 -21.86 3.33 1.69
CA LYS A 149 -21.38 2.50 0.58
C LYS A 149 -20.22 1.59 1.01
N PRO A 150 -20.43 0.27 1.14
CA PRO A 150 -19.33 -0.67 1.36
C PRO A 150 -18.35 -0.67 0.18
N TYR A 151 -17.09 -0.98 0.45
CA TYR A 151 -16.09 -1.26 -0.56
C TYR A 151 -16.16 -2.74 -0.97
N ASP A 152 -16.86 -3.00 -2.07
CA ASP A 152 -17.09 -4.32 -2.69
C ASP A 152 -16.26 -4.52 -3.97
N CYS A 153 -15.29 -3.64 -4.22
CA CYS A 153 -14.54 -3.61 -5.48
C CYS A 153 -13.23 -4.44 -5.45
N GLY A 154 -12.99 -5.19 -4.37
CA GLY A 154 -11.73 -5.87 -4.09
C GLY A 154 -11.29 -6.83 -5.20
N ALA A 155 -12.21 -7.61 -5.75
CA ALA A 155 -11.94 -8.63 -6.78
C ALA A 155 -11.19 -8.10 -8.01
N CYS A 156 -11.41 -6.84 -8.39
CA CYS A 156 -10.76 -6.22 -9.55
C CYS A 156 -9.65 -5.22 -9.19
N HIS A 157 -9.60 -4.74 -7.95
CA HIS A 157 -8.74 -3.62 -7.55
C HIS A 157 -7.62 -4.03 -6.59
N THR A 158 -7.48 -5.32 -6.30
CA THR A 158 -6.50 -5.88 -5.36
C THR A 158 -5.83 -7.11 -5.94
N THR A 159 -4.84 -7.66 -5.23
CA THR A 159 -4.15 -8.90 -5.60
C THR A 159 -4.41 -9.98 -4.56
N GLY A 160 -4.73 -11.19 -5.01
CA GLY A 160 -5.02 -12.32 -4.12
C GLY A 160 -6.29 -12.13 -3.32
N TYR A 161 -7.32 -11.59 -3.97
CA TYR A 161 -8.62 -11.33 -3.35
C TYR A 161 -9.32 -12.63 -2.91
N SER A 162 -9.98 -12.55 -1.76
CA SER A 162 -10.90 -13.54 -1.20
C SER A 162 -12.17 -12.80 -0.75
N GLN A 163 -13.34 -13.40 -0.96
CA GLN A 163 -14.61 -12.79 -0.58
C GLN A 163 -14.86 -12.87 0.93
N GLU A 164 -14.09 -13.70 1.62
CA GLU A 164 -14.19 -13.96 3.04
C GLU A 164 -13.57 -12.84 3.88
N GLY A 165 -14.26 -12.50 4.96
CA GLY A 165 -13.78 -11.58 5.97
C GLY A 165 -13.82 -10.10 5.56
N HIS A 166 -13.00 -9.32 6.26
CA HIS A 166 -12.92 -7.87 6.16
C HIS A 166 -11.44 -7.49 6.27
N GLN A 167 -10.87 -6.93 5.20
CA GLN A 167 -9.47 -6.49 5.23
C GLN A 167 -9.24 -5.54 6.42
N ASP A 168 -8.16 -5.78 7.16
CA ASP A 168 -7.78 -5.02 8.35
C ASP A 168 -8.85 -4.97 9.46
N GLY A 169 -9.82 -5.89 9.41
CA GLY A 169 -10.96 -5.91 10.33
C GLY A 169 -11.98 -4.78 10.09
N LEU A 170 -11.90 -4.08 8.96
CA LEU A 170 -12.74 -2.92 8.67
C LEU A 170 -14.12 -3.35 8.11
N PRO A 171 -15.22 -3.11 8.84
CA PRO A 171 -16.54 -3.68 8.48
C PRO A 171 -17.10 -3.16 7.14
N GLY A 172 -16.65 -2.01 6.66
CA GLY A 172 -17.05 -1.47 5.37
C GLY A 172 -16.35 -2.13 4.17
N ILE A 173 -15.28 -2.89 4.38
CA ILE A 173 -14.57 -3.60 3.31
C ILE A 173 -15.14 -5.01 3.17
N VAL A 174 -15.55 -5.38 1.97
CA VAL A 174 -16.00 -6.74 1.66
C VAL A 174 -14.81 -7.55 1.15
N GLY A 175 -14.46 -8.62 1.87
CA GLY A 175 -13.38 -9.52 1.52
C GLY A 175 -12.01 -9.09 2.06
N THR A 176 -11.00 -9.86 1.68
CA THR A 176 -9.58 -9.71 2.06
C THR A 176 -8.68 -9.83 0.83
N TRP A 177 -7.41 -9.44 0.95
CA TRP A 177 -6.43 -9.56 -0.13
C TRP A 177 -5.00 -9.74 0.37
N ALA A 178 -4.13 -10.22 -0.52
CA ALA A 178 -2.69 -10.28 -0.27
C ALA A 178 -2.02 -8.89 -0.38
N PHE A 179 -2.41 -8.10 -1.40
CA PHE A 179 -1.90 -6.73 -1.58
C PHE A 179 -3.00 -5.77 -2.10
N PRO A 180 -3.00 -4.51 -1.64
CA PRO A 180 -3.81 -3.48 -2.26
C PRO A 180 -3.27 -3.16 -3.66
N GLY A 181 -4.18 -2.89 -4.60
CA GLY A 181 -3.82 -2.63 -5.99
C GLY A 181 -3.64 -3.91 -6.81
N VAL A 182 -3.63 -3.74 -8.14
CA VAL A 182 -3.37 -4.83 -9.08
C VAL A 182 -1.85 -4.91 -9.24
N THR A 183 -1.22 -5.91 -8.63
CA THR A 183 0.24 -6.10 -8.64
C THR A 183 0.66 -7.17 -9.66
N CYS A 184 1.95 -7.47 -9.77
CA CYS A 184 2.48 -8.49 -10.68
C CYS A 184 1.73 -9.83 -10.55
N GLU A 185 1.49 -10.25 -9.31
CA GLU A 185 0.93 -11.56 -8.97
C GLU A 185 -0.59 -11.63 -9.20
N ALA A 186 -1.27 -10.51 -9.51
CA ALA A 186 -2.65 -10.53 -9.96
C ALA A 186 -2.79 -11.19 -11.34
N CYS A 187 -1.79 -11.03 -12.22
CA CYS A 187 -1.75 -11.66 -13.53
C CYS A 187 -0.88 -12.92 -13.55
N HIS A 188 0.24 -12.90 -12.82
CA HIS A 188 1.24 -13.97 -12.82
C HIS A 188 1.00 -15.07 -11.76
N GLY A 189 0.00 -14.89 -10.90
CA GLY A 189 -0.29 -15.79 -9.78
C GLY A 189 0.75 -15.69 -8.65
N PRO A 190 0.60 -16.49 -7.58
CA PRO A 190 1.52 -16.50 -6.43
C PRO A 190 2.94 -16.88 -6.88
N GLY A 191 3.89 -15.96 -6.70
CA GLY A 191 5.24 -16.02 -7.25
C GLY A 191 6.31 -16.47 -6.26
N LEU A 192 5.98 -16.80 -5.01
CA LEU A 192 6.98 -17.13 -3.99
C LEU A 192 7.85 -18.35 -4.37
N ALA A 193 7.25 -19.35 -5.00
CA ALA A 193 8.00 -20.51 -5.52
C ALA A 193 8.95 -20.11 -6.66
N HIS A 194 8.54 -19.18 -7.52
CA HIS A 194 9.35 -18.65 -8.61
C HIS A 194 10.55 -17.85 -8.08
N VAL A 195 10.32 -16.97 -7.11
CA VAL A 195 11.41 -16.19 -6.48
C VAL A 195 12.45 -17.10 -5.83
N LYS A 196 12.03 -18.20 -5.18
CA LYS A 196 12.95 -19.17 -4.55
C LYS A 196 13.70 -20.05 -5.56
N ASN A 197 13.09 -20.35 -6.70
CA ASN A 197 13.66 -21.24 -7.71
C ASN A 197 13.13 -20.83 -9.11
N PRO A 198 13.79 -19.87 -9.78
CA PRO A 198 13.25 -19.26 -11.00
C PRO A 198 13.09 -20.28 -12.14
N LYS A 199 11.84 -20.60 -12.48
CA LYS A 199 11.49 -21.47 -13.61
C LYS A 199 10.32 -20.88 -14.40
N LYS A 200 10.25 -21.18 -15.70
CA LYS A 200 9.10 -20.77 -16.53
C LYS A 200 7.81 -21.51 -16.17
N THR A 201 7.92 -22.66 -15.50
CA THR A 201 6.78 -23.52 -15.16
C THR A 201 6.16 -23.23 -13.81
N ASN A 202 6.78 -22.38 -12.98
CA ASN A 202 6.27 -22.03 -11.65
C ASN A 202 5.87 -20.55 -11.52
N ILE A 203 5.61 -19.90 -12.66
CA ILE A 203 5.01 -18.58 -12.76
C ILE A 203 4.07 -18.57 -13.97
N ARG A 204 2.89 -17.96 -13.84
CA ARG A 204 1.95 -17.88 -14.97
C ARG A 204 2.43 -16.82 -15.96
N VAL A 205 2.38 -17.10 -17.25
CA VAL A 205 2.47 -16.09 -18.31
C VAL A 205 1.33 -16.35 -19.28
N ASP A 206 0.38 -15.43 -19.33
CA ASP A 206 -0.81 -15.52 -20.17
C ASP A 206 -0.90 -14.25 -21.00
N THR A 207 -0.65 -14.38 -22.30
CA THR A 207 -0.70 -13.26 -23.26
C THR A 207 -2.06 -13.16 -23.94
N SER A 208 -3.03 -13.98 -23.55
CA SER A 208 -4.37 -13.91 -24.11
C SER A 208 -5.12 -12.69 -23.57
N PRO A 209 -6.10 -12.16 -24.32
CA PRO A 209 -7.01 -11.13 -23.81
C PRO A 209 -7.77 -11.57 -22.54
N GLY A 210 -7.91 -12.89 -22.33
CA GLY A 210 -8.56 -13.49 -21.17
C GLY A 210 -7.92 -13.09 -19.84
N ALA A 211 -6.59 -12.93 -19.81
CA ALA A 211 -5.87 -12.46 -18.62
C ALA A 211 -6.34 -11.05 -18.18
N CYS A 212 -6.63 -10.18 -19.14
CA CYS A 212 -7.11 -8.83 -18.89
C CYS A 212 -8.62 -8.81 -18.59
N ALA A 213 -9.39 -9.66 -19.26
CA ALA A 213 -10.84 -9.72 -19.18
C ALA A 213 -11.36 -10.12 -17.79
N GLN A 214 -10.50 -10.67 -16.92
CA GLN A 214 -10.84 -10.94 -15.52
C GLN A 214 -11.31 -9.70 -14.76
N CYS A 215 -10.83 -8.51 -15.14
CA CYS A 215 -11.22 -7.24 -14.54
C CYS A 215 -11.75 -6.24 -15.58
N HIS A 216 -11.29 -6.35 -16.82
CA HIS A 216 -11.69 -5.48 -17.93
C HIS A 216 -12.83 -6.07 -18.77
N SER A 217 -13.73 -6.82 -18.13
CA SER A 217 -15.02 -7.20 -18.69
C SER A 217 -16.11 -6.38 -18.00
N ARG A 218 -16.56 -5.30 -18.66
CA ARG A 218 -17.83 -4.69 -18.27
C ARG A 218 -18.91 -5.49 -18.98
N GLY A 219 -19.60 -6.37 -18.24
CA GLY A 219 -20.82 -6.98 -18.73
C GLY A 219 -21.90 -5.90 -18.89
N SER A 220 -22.40 -5.72 -20.09
CA SER A 220 -23.85 -5.84 -20.26
C SER A 220 -24.13 -7.34 -20.39
N ALA A 221 -24.44 -7.96 -19.25
CA ALA A 221 -25.04 -9.28 -19.17
C ALA A 221 -25.90 -9.29 -17.91
N ASP A 222 -26.90 -8.40 -17.94
CA ASP A 222 -28.17 -8.40 -17.19
C ASP A 222 -28.86 -7.06 -17.53
N ALA A 223 -29.58 -7.06 -18.65
CA ALA A 223 -30.62 -6.10 -19.03
C ALA A 223 -31.77 -6.89 -19.67
#